data_AF-A0A3D4A4Z8-F1
#
_entry.id   AF-A0A3D4A4Z8-F1
#
_cell.length_a   1.000
_cell.length_b   1.000
_cell.length_c   1.000
_cell.angle_alpha   90.00
_cell.angle_beta   90.00
_cell.angle_gamma   90.00
#
_symmetry.space_group_name_H-M   'P 1'
#
loop_
_entity.id
_entity.type
_entity.pdbx_description
1 polymer ?
#
loop_
_entity_poly.entity_id
_entity_poly.type
_entity_poly.pdbx_seq_one_letter_code
_entity_poly.pdbx_strand_id
1 'polypeptide(L)'
;MKLQRPRSRTIGRIMFSVVVVSLAASTAEPPCSAQLQTSLNKRAATVVRKPRTMNKLQYPQSRRDTLVEEYHGTSVPAPYRWLENVNSDETKQWVNDQNQV
;
A
#
# COMPACT_ATOMS: atom_id res chain seq x y z
N MET A 1 -47.46 -12.75 -23.68
CA MET A 1 -48.14 -13.63 -22.69
C MET A 1 -47.49 -13.51 -21.32
N LYS A 2 -48.20 -13.88 -20.24
CA LYS A 2 -47.67 -13.96 -18.85
C LYS A 2 -46.81 -15.24 -18.67
N LEU A 3 -45.82 -15.23 -17.78
CA LEU A 3 -45.53 -16.38 -16.89
C LEU A 3 -44.62 -16.01 -15.69
N GLN A 4 -44.91 -16.63 -14.53
CA GLN A 4 -44.45 -16.28 -13.18
C GLN A 4 -44.72 -17.45 -12.22
N ARG A 5 -44.25 -17.50 -10.96
CA ARG A 5 -43.46 -16.53 -10.15
C ARG A 5 -42.00 -17.10 -10.03
N PRO A 6 -41.35 -17.41 -8.87
CA PRO A 6 -41.51 -16.96 -7.48
C PRO A 6 -40.22 -16.60 -6.67
N ARG A 7 -40.36 -15.52 -5.90
CA ARG A 7 -40.05 -15.39 -4.45
C ARG A 7 -38.66 -15.75 -3.89
N SER A 8 -37.98 -14.68 -3.46
CA SER A 8 -37.41 -14.49 -2.10
C SER A 8 -37.61 -15.64 -1.09
N ARG A 9 -36.51 -16.19 -0.59
CA ARG A 9 -36.48 -16.95 0.67
C ARG A 9 -36.21 -16.00 1.84
N THR A 10 -37.29 -15.50 2.43
CA THR A 10 -37.25 -14.85 3.74
C THR A 10 -37.52 -15.90 4.83
N ILE A 11 -37.16 -15.58 6.09
CA ILE A 11 -37.57 -16.24 7.34
C ILE A 11 -36.66 -17.39 7.81
N GLY A 12 -35.99 -17.13 8.93
CA GLY A 12 -35.18 -18.07 9.72
C GLY A 12 -34.92 -17.52 11.13
N ARG A 13 -35.86 -16.75 11.69
CA ARG A 13 -35.77 -16.21 13.06
C ARG A 13 -35.82 -17.36 14.06
N ILE A 14 -34.69 -17.75 14.61
CA ILE A 14 -34.64 -18.48 15.88
C ILE A 14 -34.31 -17.46 16.97
N MET A 15 -35.38 -16.85 17.50
CA MET A 15 -35.34 -16.10 18.75
C MET A 15 -35.26 -17.14 19.87
N PHE A 16 -34.07 -17.43 20.39
CA PHE A 16 -33.94 -18.22 21.62
C PHE A 16 -33.86 -17.30 22.84
N SER A 17 -34.56 -17.74 23.87
CA SER A 17 -34.95 -17.06 25.10
C SER A 17 -33.86 -16.30 25.87
N VAL A 18 -34.35 -15.20 26.46
CA VAL A 18 -33.87 -14.40 27.60
C VAL A 18 -33.39 -15.23 28.81
N VAL A 19 -32.70 -14.56 29.75
CA VAL A 19 -32.26 -14.97 31.11
C VAL A 19 -30.91 -15.71 31.09
N VAL A 20 -29.85 -15.31 31.79
CA VAL A 20 -29.70 -14.84 33.20
C VAL A 20 -28.82 -13.59 33.33
N VAL A 21 -29.15 -12.69 34.27
CA VAL A 21 -28.25 -11.61 34.73
C VAL A 21 -27.23 -12.17 35.73
N SER A 22 -25.95 -11.86 35.55
CA SER A 22 -24.94 -12.05 36.60
C SER A 22 -23.91 -10.91 36.56
N LEU A 23 -24.06 -10.00 37.51
CA LEU A 23 -23.16 -8.87 37.73
C LEU A 23 -21.94 -9.36 38.51
N ALA A 24 -20.79 -9.42 37.86
CA ALA A 24 -19.50 -9.60 38.50
C ALA A 24 -18.49 -8.59 37.92
N ALA A 25 -18.55 -7.36 38.42
CA ALA A 25 -17.49 -6.38 38.19
C ALA A 25 -16.28 -6.77 39.04
N SER A 26 -15.37 -7.58 38.46
CA SER A 26 -14.05 -7.83 39.02
C SER A 26 -13.02 -7.52 37.95
N THR A 27 -12.21 -6.49 38.20
CA THR A 27 -11.21 -5.98 37.28
C THR A 27 -10.03 -6.94 37.18
N ALA A 28 -9.99 -7.72 36.11
CA ALA A 28 -8.81 -8.43 35.66
C ALA A 28 -8.77 -8.41 34.13
N GLU A 29 -8.30 -7.30 33.55
CA GLU A 29 -7.81 -7.37 32.18
C GLU A 29 -6.62 -8.34 32.16
N PRO A 30 -6.67 -9.45 31.41
CA PRO A 30 -5.48 -10.26 31.22
C PRO A 30 -4.45 -9.39 30.47
N PRO A 31 -3.15 -9.47 30.81
CA PRO A 31 -2.13 -8.75 30.04
C PRO A 31 -2.25 -9.13 28.56
N CYS A 32 -2.51 -8.12 27.71
CA CYS A 32 -2.81 -8.23 26.28
C CYS A 32 -1.56 -8.60 25.45
N SER A 33 -0.86 -9.65 25.87
CA SER A 33 0.46 -10.03 25.36
C SER A 33 0.77 -11.53 25.54
N ALA A 34 -0.09 -12.31 26.20
CA ALA A 34 0.23 -13.68 26.63
C ALA A 34 -0.11 -14.83 25.64
N GLN A 35 -0.64 -14.57 24.43
CA GLN A 35 -1.06 -15.65 23.50
C GLN A 35 -0.76 -15.40 22.01
N LEU A 36 0.52 -15.38 21.56
CA LEU A 36 0.86 -15.50 20.13
C LEU A 36 2.18 -16.27 19.81
N GLN A 37 2.72 -17.11 20.71
CA GLN A 37 4.05 -17.73 20.50
C GLN A 37 4.07 -19.21 20.06
N THR A 38 2.94 -19.92 19.93
CA THR A 38 2.91 -21.36 19.58
C THR A 38 2.74 -21.68 18.08
N SER A 39 2.97 -20.71 17.18
CA SER A 39 2.85 -20.91 15.72
C SER A 39 4.19 -20.84 14.95
N LEU A 40 5.21 -20.17 15.49
CA LEU A 40 6.42 -19.81 14.72
C LEU A 40 7.35 -20.98 14.35
N ASN A 41 7.25 -22.12 15.03
CA ASN A 41 8.28 -23.17 14.94
C ASN A 41 7.99 -24.28 13.91
N LYS A 42 6.95 -24.15 13.08
CA LYS A 42 6.62 -25.09 11.98
C LYS A 42 6.85 -24.50 10.59
N ARG A 43 8.07 -24.04 10.30
CA ARG A 43 8.65 -23.96 8.93
C ARG A 43 10.13 -23.53 8.94
N ALA A 44 10.97 -24.26 9.68
CA ALA A 44 12.42 -24.25 9.48
C ALA A 44 12.81 -24.99 8.18
N ALA A 45 12.24 -24.56 7.05
CA ALA A 45 12.65 -24.99 5.72
C ALA A 45 13.74 -24.02 5.25
N THR A 46 14.95 -24.52 5.07
CA THR A 46 16.08 -23.76 4.52
C THR A 46 15.80 -23.42 3.06
N VAL A 47 15.08 -22.31 2.83
CA VAL A 47 14.95 -21.72 1.50
C VAL A 47 16.31 -21.13 1.14
N VAL A 48 17.11 -21.93 0.43
CA VAL A 48 18.33 -21.46 -0.24
C VAL A 48 17.89 -20.43 -1.28
N ARG A 49 17.90 -19.15 -0.88
CA ARG A 49 17.56 -18.04 -1.76
C ARG A 49 18.63 -17.95 -2.84
N LYS A 50 18.26 -18.30 -4.08
CA LYS A 50 19.09 -18.01 -5.26
C LYS A 50 19.54 -16.55 -5.19
N PRO A 51 20.84 -16.23 -5.32
CA PRO A 51 21.30 -14.86 -5.28
C PRO A 51 20.59 -14.07 -6.39
N ARG A 52 19.94 -12.96 -6.02
CA ARG A 52 19.36 -12.05 -7.01
C ARG A 52 20.51 -11.31 -7.66
N THR A 53 20.79 -11.63 -8.92
CA THR A 53 21.61 -10.80 -9.79
C THR A 53 20.95 -9.43 -9.89
N MET A 54 21.57 -8.41 -9.27
CA MET A 54 21.10 -7.04 -9.40
C MET A 54 21.55 -6.52 -10.76
N ASN A 55 20.70 -6.70 -11.77
CA ASN A 55 20.90 -6.04 -13.05
C ASN A 55 20.90 -4.53 -12.79
N LYS A 56 21.97 -3.84 -13.20
CA LYS A 56 22.13 -2.41 -12.98
C LYS A 56 21.17 -1.67 -13.91
N LEU A 57 20.11 -1.08 -13.33
CA LEU A 57 19.17 -0.20 -14.02
C LEU A 57 19.93 0.94 -14.71
N GLN A 58 19.54 1.25 -15.95
CA GLN A 58 20.16 2.25 -16.81
C GLN A 58 19.16 3.37 -17.06
N TYR A 59 19.09 4.33 -16.14
CA TYR A 59 18.24 5.51 -16.30
C TYR A 59 18.74 6.39 -17.46
N PRO A 60 17.83 6.99 -18.25
CA PRO A 60 18.21 7.90 -19.32
C PRO A 60 18.86 9.17 -18.76
N GLN A 61 19.60 9.88 -19.60
CA GLN A 61 20.30 11.09 -19.19
C GLN A 61 19.33 12.28 -19.10
N SER A 62 19.24 12.90 -17.92
CA SER A 62 18.48 14.14 -17.71
C SER A 62 19.39 15.36 -17.92
N ARG A 63 18.96 16.34 -18.74
CA ARG A 63 19.64 17.64 -18.84
C ARG A 63 19.64 18.34 -17.48
N ARG A 64 20.75 19.00 -17.15
CA ARG A 64 20.88 19.87 -15.97
C ARG A 64 21.16 21.29 -16.43
N ASP A 65 20.31 22.21 -16.03
CA ASP A 65 20.51 23.64 -16.23
C ASP A 65 21.22 24.27 -15.04
N THR A 66 21.78 25.47 -15.25
CA THR A 66 22.46 26.25 -14.21
C THR A 66 21.52 27.23 -13.50
N LEU A 67 20.20 27.01 -13.56
CA LEU A 67 19.23 27.88 -12.93
C LEU A 67 19.38 27.85 -11.40
N VAL A 68 19.56 29.02 -10.81
CA VAL A 68 19.56 29.23 -9.36
C VAL A 68 18.57 30.34 -9.05
N GLU A 69 17.67 30.07 -8.12
CA GLU A 69 16.68 31.03 -7.64
C GLU A 69 17.04 31.48 -6.22
N GLU A 70 16.67 32.70 -5.83
CA GLU A 70 16.89 33.20 -4.48
C GLU A 70 15.58 33.23 -3.71
N TYR A 71 15.53 32.53 -2.58
CA TYR A 71 14.36 32.43 -1.71
C TYR A 71 14.72 32.87 -0.30
N HIS A 72 14.19 34.02 0.13
CA HIS A 72 14.48 34.65 1.43
C HIS A 72 15.99 34.77 1.75
N GLY A 73 16.78 35.25 0.79
CA GLY A 73 18.25 35.37 0.93
C GLY A 73 19.02 34.04 0.81
N THR A 74 18.35 32.93 0.49
CA THR A 74 18.98 31.62 0.27
C THR A 74 18.98 31.27 -1.21
N SER A 75 20.15 31.01 -1.78
CA SER A 75 20.29 30.52 -3.16
C SER A 75 19.92 29.03 -3.26
N VAL A 76 18.94 28.70 -4.09
CA VAL A 76 18.42 27.35 -4.31
C VAL A 76 18.60 26.96 -5.79
N PRO A 77 19.47 25.99 -6.12
CA PRO A 77 19.64 25.53 -7.50
C PRO A 77 18.44 24.69 -7.96
N ALA A 78 17.87 25.02 -9.11
CA ALA A 78 16.72 24.36 -9.73
C ALA A 78 17.08 23.73 -11.10
N PRO A 79 18.03 22.77 -11.16
CA PRO A 79 18.64 22.30 -12.41
C PRO A 79 17.70 21.51 -13.35
N TYR A 80 16.49 21.17 -12.89
CA TYR A 80 15.49 20.43 -13.66
C TYR A 80 14.19 21.21 -13.87
N ARG A 81 14.18 22.54 -13.69
CA ARG A 81 13.00 23.41 -13.86
C ARG A 81 12.31 23.23 -15.22
N TRP A 82 13.05 22.85 -16.26
CA TRP A 82 12.52 22.54 -17.60
C TRP A 82 11.45 21.42 -17.62
N LEU A 83 11.51 20.45 -16.70
CA LEU A 83 10.52 19.37 -16.59
C LEU A 83 9.12 19.86 -16.19
N GLU A 84 8.99 21.07 -15.64
CA GLU A 84 7.69 21.67 -15.31
C GLU A 84 6.88 22.05 -16.55
N ASN A 85 7.55 22.26 -17.70
CA ASN A 85 6.88 22.44 -18.98
C ASN A 85 6.54 21.09 -19.61
N VAL A 86 5.42 20.51 -19.17
CA VAL A 86 4.84 19.25 -19.70
C VAL A 86 4.51 19.28 -21.19
N ASN A 87 4.36 20.46 -21.79
CA ASN A 87 4.04 20.62 -23.21
C ASN A 87 5.29 20.70 -24.11
N SER A 88 6.48 20.85 -23.53
CA SER A 88 7.73 20.86 -24.28
C SER A 88 8.06 19.47 -24.84
N ASP A 89 8.69 19.43 -26.01
CA ASP A 89 9.07 18.16 -26.65
C ASP A 89 10.22 17.46 -25.92
N GLU A 90 11.07 18.22 -25.23
CA GLU A 90 12.14 17.69 -24.37
C GLU A 90 11.57 16.90 -23.17
N THR A 91 10.58 17.44 -22.46
CA THR A 91 9.92 16.74 -21.35
C THR A 91 9.17 15.50 -21.85
N LYS A 92 8.50 15.56 -23.01
CA LYS A 92 7.86 14.38 -23.63
C LYS A 92 8.89 13.29 -23.97
N GLN A 93 10.01 13.66 -24.60
CA GLN A 93 11.06 12.71 -24.94
C GLN A 93 11.65 12.05 -23.69
N TRP A 94 11.96 12.86 -22.66
CA TRP A 94 12.48 12.35 -21.40
C TRP A 94 11.52 11.39 -20.70
N VAL A 95 10.21 11.70 -20.69
CA VAL A 95 9.18 10.78 -20.16
C VAL A 95 9.13 9.48 -20.97
N ASN A 96 9.20 9.54 -22.30
CA ASN A 96 9.24 8.36 -23.15
C ASN A 96 10.45 7.47 -22.83
N ASP A 97 11.63 8.07 -22.66
CA ASP A 97 12.88 7.37 -22.34
C ASP A 97 12.83 6.73 -20.94
N GLN A 98 12.26 7.42 -19.94
CA GLN A 98 12.06 6.87 -18.59
C GLN A 98 11.10 5.68 -18.59
N ASN A 99 10.08 5.69 -19.45
CA ASN A 99 9.10 4.60 -19.58
C ASN A 99 9.69 3.33 -20.25
N GLN A 100 10.93 3.34 -20.75
CA GLN A 100 11.61 2.16 -21.32
C GLN A 100 12.52 1.40 -20.32
N VAL A 101 12.60 1.85 -19.05
CA VAL A 101 13.55 1.33 -18.02
C VAL A 101 12.87 0.48 -16.96
#